data_AF-A0A1C4ZTK1-F1
#
_entry.id   AF-A0A1C4ZTK1-F1
#
_cell.length_a   1.000
_cell.length_b   1.000
_cell.length_c   1.000
_cell.angle_alpha   90.00
_cell.angle_beta   90.00
_cell.angle_gamma   90.00
#
_symmetry.space_group_name_H-M   'P 1'
#
loop_
_entity.id
_entity.type
_entity.pdbx_description
1 polymer ?
#
loop_
_entity_poly.entity_id
_entity_poly.type
_entity_poly.pdbx_seq_one_letter_code
_entity_poly.pdbx_strand_id
1 'polypeptide(L)'
;MTTFYVISRPGSSLPLAFLANVDSMRRESRTLTELADDPPPSHLFRQTRGSISTVGVELPWLDAEQAVFIAVDRIPGDDVAMALDYRTDPADPRVVVSDFWTDPKQCSWRAVAPTFSQLVEILRLV
;
A
#
# COMPACT_ATOMS: atom_id res chain seq x y z
N MET A 1 -3.76 -2.92 24.70
CA MET A 1 -2.90 -1.74 24.50
C MET A 1 -1.82 -2.17 23.52
N THR A 2 -2.14 -2.11 22.22
CA THR A 2 -1.28 -2.64 21.14
C THR A 2 -0.56 -1.45 20.53
N THR A 3 0.76 -1.44 20.68
CA THR A 3 1.58 -0.28 20.34
C THR A 3 1.76 -0.15 18.84
N PHE A 4 1.52 1.06 18.32
CA PHE A 4 1.51 1.48 16.91
C PHE A 4 2.90 1.53 16.24
N TYR A 5 3.77 0.54 16.50
CA TYR A 5 5.14 0.53 15.95
C TYR A 5 5.22 0.16 14.46
N VAL A 6 4.08 -0.05 13.80
CA VAL A 6 4.05 -0.74 12.51
C VAL A 6 3.95 0.24 11.33
N ILE A 7 4.04 1.55 11.55
CA ILE A 7 3.93 2.52 10.45
C ILE A 7 5.13 3.49 10.40
N SER A 8 5.90 3.66 11.48
CA SER A 8 7.00 4.64 11.53
C SER A 8 8.33 4.03 11.97
N ARG A 9 9.42 4.63 11.50
CA ARG A 9 10.75 4.51 12.13
C ARG A 9 10.61 4.98 13.60
N PRO A 10 11.22 4.30 14.59
CA PRO A 10 11.12 4.71 15.99
C PRO A 10 11.58 6.17 16.16
N GLY A 11 10.68 7.06 16.57
CA GLY A 11 10.98 8.47 16.87
C GLY A 11 10.69 9.51 15.79
N SER A 12 10.10 9.16 14.65
CA SER A 12 9.68 10.12 13.60
C SER A 12 8.17 10.11 13.38
N SER A 13 7.52 11.28 13.42
CA SER A 13 6.16 11.46 12.92
C SER A 13 6.09 11.04 11.44
N LEU A 14 5.09 10.25 11.08
CA LEU A 14 4.92 9.71 9.73
C LEU A 14 4.94 10.79 8.63
N PRO A 15 5.67 10.58 7.52
CA PRO A 15 5.57 11.43 6.35
C PRO A 15 4.45 11.00 5.38
N LEU A 16 3.63 9.98 5.70
CA LEU A 16 2.46 9.62 4.91
C LEU A 16 1.39 10.71 4.95
N ALA A 17 1.01 11.21 3.77
CA ALA A 17 -0.09 12.13 3.57
C ALA A 17 -1.29 11.40 2.95
N PHE A 18 -2.44 11.44 3.63
CA PHE A 18 -3.69 10.94 3.04
C PHE A 18 -4.07 11.74 1.80
N LEU A 19 -4.45 11.03 0.74
CA LEU A 19 -4.89 11.62 -0.50
C LEU A 19 -6.31 12.19 -0.30
N ALA A 20 -6.43 13.50 -0.36
CA ALA A 20 -7.64 14.21 0.06
C ALA A 20 -8.86 14.03 -0.87
N ASN A 21 -8.66 13.52 -2.08
CA ASN A 21 -9.74 13.36 -3.06
C ASN A 21 -9.45 12.23 -4.06
N VAL A 22 -10.53 11.79 -4.74
CA VAL A 22 -10.50 10.71 -5.73
C VAL A 22 -9.56 11.00 -6.90
N ASP A 23 -9.44 12.25 -7.34
CA ASP A 23 -8.52 12.60 -8.43
C ASP A 23 -7.05 12.40 -8.03
N SER A 24 -6.71 12.73 -6.80
CA SER A 24 -5.38 12.47 -6.24
C SER A 24 -5.14 10.97 -6.10
N MET A 25 -6.11 10.23 -5.55
CA MET A 25 -6.05 8.76 -5.46
C MET A 25 -5.83 8.12 -6.83
N ARG A 26 -6.59 8.53 -7.84
CA ARG A 26 -6.42 8.06 -9.23
C ARG A 26 -5.04 8.41 -9.77
N ARG A 27 -4.60 9.67 -9.62
CA ARG A 27 -3.31 10.12 -10.15
C ARG A 27 -2.17 9.30 -9.59
N GLU A 28 -2.11 9.12 -8.27
CA GLU A 28 -1.04 8.36 -7.62
C GLU A 28 -1.16 6.86 -7.93
N SER A 29 -2.38 6.31 -7.99
CA SER A 29 -2.60 4.88 -8.27
C SER A 29 -2.23 4.47 -9.70
N ARG A 30 -2.10 5.40 -10.65
CA ARG A 30 -1.57 5.07 -12.00
C ARG A 30 -0.17 4.46 -11.93
N THR A 31 0.62 4.88 -10.95
CA THR A 31 1.97 4.33 -10.76
C THR A 31 1.96 2.83 -10.45
N LEU A 32 0.89 2.30 -9.84
CA LEU A 32 0.75 0.86 -9.60
C LEU A 32 0.84 0.06 -10.91
N THR A 33 0.05 0.49 -11.89
CA THR A 33 0.01 -0.16 -13.20
C THR A 33 1.29 0.08 -14.00
N GLU A 34 1.87 1.28 -13.91
CA GLU A 34 3.14 1.60 -14.59
C GLU A 34 4.29 0.75 -14.06
N LEU A 35 4.37 0.53 -12.75
CA LEU A 35 5.43 -0.26 -12.12
C LEU A 35 5.22 -1.77 -12.28
N ALA A 36 3.96 -2.23 -12.35
CA ALA A 36 3.65 -3.65 -12.50
C ALA A 36 4.07 -4.24 -13.85
N ASP A 37 4.13 -3.43 -14.90
CA ASP A 37 4.34 -3.89 -16.28
C ASP A 37 5.82 -3.95 -16.71
N ASP A 38 6.73 -3.32 -15.97
CA ASP A 38 8.13 -3.16 -16.38
C ASP A 38 9.13 -3.72 -15.35
N PRO A 39 9.90 -4.78 -15.67
CA PRO A 39 11.09 -5.15 -14.92
C PRO A 39 12.27 -4.22 -15.29
N PRO A 40 13.10 -3.73 -14.34
CA PRO A 40 13.20 -4.10 -12.91
C PRO A 40 12.17 -3.54 -11.90
N PRO A 41 11.46 -2.42 -12.14
CA PRO A 41 10.56 -1.82 -11.15
C PRO A 41 9.55 -2.76 -10.51
N SER A 42 8.90 -3.64 -11.29
CA SER A 42 7.90 -4.59 -10.78
C SER A 42 8.43 -5.49 -9.65
N HIS A 43 9.68 -5.91 -9.75
CA HIS A 43 10.35 -6.72 -8.72
C HIS A 43 10.79 -5.88 -7.51
N LEU A 44 11.32 -4.67 -7.74
CA LEU A 44 11.75 -3.78 -6.66
C LEU A 44 10.56 -3.40 -5.77
N PHE A 45 9.42 -3.08 -6.38
CA PHE A 45 8.22 -2.65 -5.66
C PHE A 45 7.27 -3.81 -5.30
N ARG A 46 7.56 -5.03 -5.76
CA ARG A 46 6.72 -6.24 -5.65
C ARG A 46 5.28 -5.98 -6.06
N GLN A 47 5.12 -5.50 -7.29
CA GLN A 47 3.83 -5.22 -7.90
C GLN A 47 3.70 -6.03 -9.18
N THR A 48 2.51 -6.58 -9.42
CA THR A 48 2.17 -7.31 -10.64
C THR A 48 0.68 -7.13 -10.93
N ARG A 49 0.23 -7.50 -12.13
CA ARG A 49 -1.19 -7.58 -12.45
C ARG A 49 -1.72 -8.98 -12.18
N GLY A 50 -2.84 -9.08 -11.48
CA GLY A 50 -3.56 -10.34 -11.33
C GLY A 50 -3.93 -10.97 -12.67
N SER A 51 -4.29 -10.16 -13.66
CA SER A 51 -4.68 -10.61 -15.00
C SER A 51 -3.59 -11.35 -15.80
N ILE A 52 -2.31 -11.09 -15.51
CA ILE A 52 -1.17 -11.70 -16.22
C ILE A 52 -0.42 -12.74 -15.37
N SER A 53 -0.75 -12.83 -14.08
CA SER A 53 -0.13 -13.79 -13.17
C SER A 53 -0.68 -15.20 -13.40
N THR A 54 0.21 -16.20 -13.49
CA THR A 54 -0.18 -17.61 -13.63
C THR A 54 -0.63 -18.24 -12.32
N VAL A 55 -0.36 -17.58 -11.19
CA VAL A 55 -0.73 -17.97 -9.84
C VAL A 55 -1.46 -16.81 -9.15
N GLY A 56 -2.30 -17.10 -8.16
CA GLY A 56 -2.93 -16.04 -7.35
C GLY A 56 -1.86 -15.12 -6.75
N VAL A 57 -2.07 -13.80 -6.89
CA VAL A 57 -1.14 -12.80 -6.33
C VAL A 57 -1.42 -12.70 -4.83
N GLU A 58 -0.41 -12.99 -4.02
CA GLU A 58 -0.48 -12.92 -2.55
C GLU A 58 0.59 -12.01 -1.97
N LEU A 59 0.37 -11.51 -0.75
CA LEU A 59 1.41 -10.77 -0.04
C LEU A 59 2.67 -11.65 0.09
N PRO A 60 3.89 -11.10 -0.10
CA PRO A 60 4.22 -9.68 -0.09
C PRO A 60 4.12 -8.95 -1.44
N TRP A 61 3.47 -9.55 -2.44
CA TRP A 61 3.17 -8.91 -3.72
C TRP A 61 1.80 -8.21 -3.70
N LEU A 62 1.74 -7.02 -4.29
CA LEU A 62 0.52 -6.28 -4.51
C LEU A 62 -0.01 -6.54 -5.93
N ASP A 63 -1.30 -6.82 -6.02
CA ASP A 63 -2.01 -6.84 -7.29
C ASP A 63 -2.39 -5.40 -7.66
N ALA A 64 -1.73 -4.85 -8.68
CA ALA A 64 -1.93 -3.48 -9.14
C ALA A 64 -3.35 -3.22 -9.69
N GLU A 65 -4.07 -4.26 -10.10
CA GLU A 65 -5.44 -4.13 -10.63
C GLU A 65 -6.50 -4.12 -9.52
N GLN A 66 -6.12 -4.56 -8.32
CA GLN A 66 -7.01 -4.65 -7.17
C GLN A 66 -6.53 -3.79 -5.99
N ALA A 67 -5.69 -2.78 -6.24
CA ALA A 67 -5.22 -1.86 -5.23
C ALA A 67 -5.46 -0.38 -5.57
N VAL A 68 -5.71 0.43 -4.54
CA VAL A 68 -5.88 1.89 -4.67
C VAL A 68 -5.11 2.58 -3.56
N PHE A 69 -4.24 3.54 -3.90
CA PHE A 69 -3.55 4.32 -2.89
C PHE A 69 -4.49 5.29 -2.16
N ILE A 70 -4.38 5.30 -0.84
CA ILE A 70 -5.11 6.21 0.06
C ILE A 70 -4.18 7.13 0.85
N ALA A 71 -2.91 6.77 0.96
CA ALA A 71 -1.86 7.66 1.43
C ALA A 71 -0.56 7.35 0.72
N VAL A 72 0.24 8.37 0.45
CA VAL A 72 1.58 8.25 -0.13
C VAL A 72 2.54 9.10 0.67
N ASP A 73 3.83 8.84 0.52
CA ASP A 73 4.82 9.62 1.22
C ASP A 73 4.85 11.08 0.73
N ARG A 74 5.00 12.01 1.68
CA ARG A 74 5.09 13.44 1.40
C ARG A 74 6.49 13.82 0.89
N ILE A 75 7.51 13.04 1.21
CA ILE A 75 8.90 13.33 0.91
C ILE A 75 9.34 12.44 -0.26
N PRO A 76 9.70 13.03 -1.42
CA PRO A 76 10.23 12.24 -2.52
C PRO A 76 11.44 11.40 -2.07
N GLY A 77 11.40 10.08 -2.35
CA GLY A 77 12.49 9.14 -2.04
C GLY A 77 12.36 8.33 -0.75
N ASP A 78 11.31 8.53 0.07
CA ASP A 78 11.00 7.62 1.19
C ASP A 78 10.12 6.43 0.75
N ASP A 79 9.59 6.46 -0.48
CA ASP A 79 8.95 5.37 -1.25
C ASP A 79 7.92 4.52 -0.48
N VAL A 80 7.17 5.16 0.42
CA VAL A 80 6.14 4.49 1.24
C VAL A 80 4.75 4.89 0.79
N ALA A 81 3.86 3.90 0.71
CA ALA A 81 2.47 4.08 0.34
C ALA A 81 1.57 3.17 1.18
N MET A 82 0.32 3.60 1.34
CA MET A 82 -0.77 2.83 1.92
C MET A 82 -1.84 2.62 0.86
N ALA A 83 -2.29 1.38 0.70
CA ALA A 83 -3.29 1.00 -0.27
C ALA A 83 -4.47 0.29 0.37
N LEU A 84 -5.66 0.50 -0.21
CA LEU A 84 -6.77 -0.44 -0.11
C LEU A 84 -6.46 -1.60 -1.05
N ASP A 85 -6.65 -2.83 -0.59
CA ASP A 85 -6.44 -4.05 -1.35
C ASP A 85 -7.73 -4.86 -1.38
N TYR A 86 -8.35 -4.87 -2.56
CA TYR A 86 -9.68 -5.39 -2.83
C TYR A 86 -9.71 -6.90 -3.08
N ARG A 87 -8.58 -7.60 -2.97
CA ARG A 87 -8.52 -9.07 -3.08
C ARG A 87 -9.31 -9.81 -1.99
N THR A 88 -9.65 -9.14 -0.88
CA THR A 88 -10.39 -9.74 0.24
C THR A 88 -11.88 -9.46 0.20
N ASP A 89 -12.28 -8.20 0.09
CA ASP A 89 -13.67 -7.76 0.12
C ASP A 89 -13.83 -6.48 -0.73
N PRO A 90 -14.80 -6.44 -1.67
CA PRO A 90 -15.01 -5.27 -2.53
C PRO A 90 -15.62 -4.05 -1.81
N ALA A 91 -16.34 -4.26 -0.71
CA ALA A 91 -17.03 -3.22 0.06
C ALA A 91 -16.21 -2.74 1.26
N ASP A 92 -15.43 -3.62 1.88
CA ASP A 92 -14.56 -3.29 3.02
C ASP A 92 -13.16 -3.92 2.88
N PRO A 93 -12.35 -3.42 1.92
CA PRO A 93 -11.06 -4.03 1.57
C PRO A 93 -10.07 -3.98 2.73
N ARG A 94 -9.10 -4.90 2.73
CA ARG A 94 -7.98 -4.82 3.68
C ARG A 94 -7.12 -3.60 3.38
N VAL A 95 -6.39 -3.13 4.39
CA VAL A 95 -5.44 -2.02 4.25
C VAL A 95 -4.03 -2.56 4.34
N VAL A 96 -3.21 -2.25 3.34
CA VAL A 96 -1.79 -2.65 3.26
C VAL A 96 -0.87 -1.43 3.19
N VAL A 97 0.38 -1.61 3.59
CA VAL A 97 1.45 -0.61 3.42
C VAL A 97 2.66 -1.24 2.74
N SER A 98 3.39 -0.44 1.97
CA SER A 98 4.73 -0.81 1.51
C SER A 98 5.74 -0.70 2.65
N ASP A 99 6.70 -1.61 2.66
CA ASP A 99 7.76 -1.70 3.65
C ASP A 99 9.09 -1.93 2.95
N PHE A 100 9.87 -0.85 2.83
CA PHE A 100 11.27 -0.87 2.40
C PHE A 100 12.24 -0.88 3.59
N TRP A 101 11.76 -0.77 4.82
CA TRP A 101 12.63 -0.73 6.00
C TRP A 101 13.09 -2.11 6.44
N THR A 102 12.23 -3.11 6.28
CA THR A 102 12.57 -4.50 6.59
C THR A 102 13.62 -5.05 5.62
N ASP A 103 13.55 -4.69 4.34
CA ASP A 103 14.57 -5.00 3.32
C ASP A 103 14.73 -3.81 2.36
N PRO A 104 15.81 -3.01 2.45
CA PRO A 104 15.98 -1.84 1.60
C PRO A 104 16.27 -2.18 0.13
N LYS A 105 16.44 -3.46 -0.22
CA LYS A 105 16.66 -3.89 -1.61
C LYS A 105 15.36 -4.22 -2.34
N GLN A 106 14.24 -4.36 -1.62
CA GLN A 106 12.94 -4.74 -2.19
C GLN A 106 11.80 -4.41 -1.24
N CYS A 107 10.73 -3.86 -1.79
CA CYS A 107 9.49 -3.63 -1.06
C CYS A 107 8.89 -4.95 -0.56
N SER A 108 8.23 -4.89 0.60
CA SER A 108 7.22 -5.87 0.98
C SER A 108 5.90 -5.18 1.24
N TRP A 109 4.82 -5.66 0.64
CA TRP A 109 3.47 -5.25 1.05
C TRP A 109 3.01 -6.08 2.24
N ARG A 110 2.47 -5.41 3.26
CA ARG A 110 1.93 -6.08 4.45
C ARG A 110 0.63 -5.45 4.93
N ALA A 111 -0.27 -6.27 5.44
CA ALA A 111 -1.52 -5.80 6.03
C ALA A 111 -1.25 -5.01 7.32
N VAL A 112 -1.96 -3.89 7.48
CA VAL A 112 -1.99 -3.07 8.70
C VAL A 112 -3.37 -3.06 9.36
N ALA A 113 -4.42 -3.29 8.58
CA ALA A 113 -5.76 -3.58 9.06
C ALA A 113 -6.41 -4.61 8.13
N PRO A 114 -7.15 -5.61 8.67
CA PRO A 114 -7.86 -6.59 7.86
C PRO A 114 -9.04 -5.97 7.10
N THR A 115 -9.57 -4.82 7.52
CA THR A 115 -10.58 -4.05 6.79
C THR A 115 -10.35 -2.55 6.89
N PHE A 116 -10.95 -1.77 5.97
CA PHE A 116 -10.88 -0.32 5.96
C PHE A 116 -11.68 0.30 7.10
N SER A 117 -12.86 -0.26 7.40
CA SER A 117 -13.65 0.16 8.57
C SER A 117 -12.83 0.06 9.86
N GLN A 118 -12.08 -1.03 10.03
CA GLN A 118 -11.23 -1.18 11.21
C GLN A 118 -10.10 -0.14 11.25
N LEU A 119 -9.51 0.24 10.11
CA LEU A 119 -8.54 1.34 10.07
C LEU A 119 -9.18 2.65 10.55
N VAL A 120 -10.38 2.98 10.04
CA VAL A 120 -11.12 4.19 10.41
C VAL A 120 -11.40 4.25 11.91
N GLU A 121 -11.82 3.14 12.51
CA GLU A 121 -12.00 3.01 13.96
C GLU A 121 -10.69 3.22 14.74
N ILE A 122 -9.61 2.57 14.29
CA ILE A 122 -8.28 2.67 14.91
C ILE A 122 -7.79 4.13 14.89
N LEU A 123 -8.00 4.84 13.78
CA LEU A 123 -7.59 6.23 13.60
C LEU A 123 -8.56 7.23 14.23
N ARG A 124 -9.72 6.78 14.73
CA ARG A 124 -10.77 7.63 15.33
C ARG A 124 -11.27 8.71 14.37
N LEU A 125 -11.52 8.32 13.13
CA LEU A 125 -12.06 9.21 12.10
C LEU A 125 -13.61 9.16 12.05
N VAL A 126 -14.23 8.78 13.17
CA VAL A 126 -15.68 8.67 13.40
C VAL A 126 -16.09 9.42 14.65
#